data_AF-A0A7C4M4K2-F1
#
_entry.id   AF-A0A7C4M4K2-F1
#
_cell.length_a   1.000
_cell.length_b   1.000
_cell.length_c   1.000
_cell.angle_alpha   90.00
_cell.angle_beta   90.00
_cell.angle_gamma   90.00
#
_symmetry.space_group_name_H-M   'P 1'
#
loop_
_entity.id
_entity.type
_entity.pdbx_description
1 polymer ?
#
loop_
_entity_poly.entity_id
_entity_poly.type
_entity_poly.pdbx_seq_one_letter_code
_entity_poly.pdbx_strand_id
1 'polypeptide(L)'
;MIENSVKLHSEYCGKCLICYSVCPFEAISLNRETGDLVLDIEKCQVCGICFSACPSSSIEIVYYRTAILSSYIEKMRRDNLMLICKGSMIKNQVKENLKKHGILDDNSIQLRVPCVGRIPPEFLLKALKSGVKKVVVVPCEGDKCRFKAGSNVGVFRLILLQKLLRQLGLNSNALSFVRYFIRAQINKYKCIGCGNCAYICPGNAIKIVSPGVAQINEDACLGCGACVSVCPALAINLEGFENDLILETISKHRPLINEEKVKKKGPVIAVFYCQWANFPTPDKYFTYAEENVVFFEVPCSSIINPLYILRAFYEGFDGILVAACKKSECKFEKGNEIAEKHIKALKDLLKQINLEDRLEICFIAPRYLGDLNDQIKLFIDKIK
;
A
#
# COMPACT_ATOMS: atom_id res chain seq x y z
N MET A 1 10.99 -16.01 18.60
CA MET A 1 9.58 -16.17 18.19
C MET A 1 9.19 -14.93 17.40
N ILE A 2 8.61 -15.09 16.22
CA ILE A 2 8.11 -13.97 15.42
C ILE A 2 6.88 -13.40 16.13
N GLU A 3 6.89 -12.12 16.46
CA GLU A 3 5.76 -11.47 17.11
C GLU A 3 4.67 -11.15 16.08
N ASN A 4 3.42 -11.50 16.39
CA ASN A 4 2.28 -11.24 15.50
C ASN A 4 1.78 -9.80 15.65
N SER A 5 1.43 -9.17 14.53
CA SER A 5 0.91 -7.79 14.50
C SER A 5 -0.57 -7.67 14.86
N VAL A 6 -1.29 -8.80 14.93
CA VAL A 6 -2.69 -8.89 15.34
C VAL A 6 -2.81 -9.91 16.46
N LYS A 7 -3.46 -9.51 17.55
CA LYS A 7 -3.71 -10.37 18.72
C LYS A 7 -5.19 -10.33 19.08
N LEU A 8 -5.75 -11.47 19.49
CA LEU A 8 -7.10 -11.58 20.03
C LEU A 8 -6.97 -11.99 21.50
N HIS A 9 -7.39 -11.12 22.40
CA HIS A 9 -7.29 -11.28 23.85
C HIS A 9 -8.56 -11.95 24.38
N SER A 10 -8.46 -13.23 24.76
CA SER A 10 -9.58 -14.04 25.26
C SER A 10 -10.25 -13.45 26.50
N GLU A 11 -9.45 -12.95 27.43
CA GLU A 11 -9.88 -12.35 28.70
C GLU A 11 -10.89 -11.19 28.55
N TYR A 12 -10.84 -10.46 27.43
CA TYR A 12 -11.76 -9.34 27.18
C TYR A 12 -12.88 -9.70 26.20
N CYS A 13 -12.87 -10.90 25.63
CA CYS A 13 -13.74 -11.27 24.52
C CYS A 13 -15.18 -11.55 24.99
N GLY A 14 -16.14 -10.72 24.56
CA GLY A 14 -17.56 -10.92 24.86
C GLY A 14 -18.25 -12.02 24.05
N LYS A 15 -17.53 -12.84 23.28
CA LYS A 15 -18.04 -13.98 22.48
C LYS A 15 -19.24 -13.68 21.54
N CYS A 16 -19.40 -12.42 21.12
CA CYS A 16 -20.54 -11.96 20.28
C CYS A 16 -20.50 -12.40 18.80
N LEU A 17 -19.45 -13.09 18.36
CA LEU A 17 -19.23 -13.58 16.99
C LEU A 17 -19.15 -12.50 15.88
N ILE A 18 -19.17 -11.21 16.19
CA ILE A 18 -19.08 -10.13 15.19
C ILE A 18 -17.79 -10.25 14.38
N CYS A 19 -16.64 -10.39 15.05
CA CYS A 19 -15.35 -10.48 14.38
C CYS A 19 -15.22 -11.73 13.49
N TYR A 20 -15.85 -12.84 13.88
CA TYR A 20 -16.01 -14.05 13.07
C TYR A 20 -16.82 -13.73 11.79
N SER A 21 -17.99 -13.12 11.94
CA SER A 21 -18.91 -12.82 10.83
C SER A 21 -18.34 -11.82 9.82
N VAL A 22 -17.59 -10.80 10.27
CA VAL A 22 -17.09 -9.74 9.38
C VAL A 22 -15.74 -10.06 8.74
N CYS A 23 -15.08 -11.17 9.10
CA CYS A 23 -13.75 -11.50 8.60
C CYS A 23 -13.83 -12.05 7.17
N PRO A 24 -13.36 -11.33 6.13
CA PRO A 24 -13.50 -11.79 4.74
C PRO A 24 -12.48 -12.86 4.33
N PHE A 25 -11.63 -13.28 5.28
CA PHE A 25 -10.56 -14.26 5.09
C PHE A 25 -10.73 -15.48 5.98
N GLU A 26 -11.83 -15.57 6.74
CA GLU A 26 -12.11 -16.70 7.64
C GLU A 26 -10.95 -16.98 8.61
N ALA A 27 -10.23 -15.92 8.97
CA ALA A 27 -9.09 -15.97 9.88
C ALA A 27 -9.53 -16.06 11.36
N ILE A 28 -10.82 -15.93 11.65
CA ILE A 28 -11.35 -16.08 13.00
C ILE A 28 -12.30 -17.27 12.95
N SER A 29 -12.16 -18.20 13.89
CA SER A 29 -13.01 -19.39 14.03
C SER A 29 -13.57 -19.49 15.46
N LEU A 30 -14.63 -20.28 15.63
CA LEU A 30 -15.21 -20.59 16.94
C LEU A 30 -14.73 -21.97 17.38
N ASN A 31 -14.06 -22.05 18.52
CA ASN A 31 -13.82 -23.31 19.21
C ASN A 31 -15.16 -23.80 19.79
N ARG A 32 -15.64 -24.97 19.34
CA ARG A 32 -16.95 -25.51 19.75
C ARG A 32 -16.97 -26.04 21.18
N GLU A 33 -15.81 -26.41 21.74
CA GLU A 33 -15.70 -26.95 23.09
C GLU A 33 -15.70 -25.83 24.13
N THR A 34 -14.90 -24.78 23.90
CA THR A 34 -14.73 -23.67 24.86
C THR A 34 -15.64 -22.47 24.57
N GLY A 35 -16.21 -22.40 23.36
CA GLY A 35 -16.92 -21.24 22.85
C GLY A 35 -16.01 -20.04 22.57
N ASP A 36 -14.69 -20.20 22.62
CA ASP A 36 -13.74 -19.11 22.39
C ASP A 36 -13.55 -18.83 20.90
N LEU A 37 -13.27 -17.57 20.58
CA LEU A 37 -12.89 -17.17 19.25
C LEU A 37 -11.37 -17.28 19.09
N VAL A 38 -10.93 -17.98 18.06
CA VAL A 38 -9.52 -18.25 17.77
C VAL A 38 -9.12 -17.53 16.50
N LEU A 39 -8.00 -16.79 16.55
CA LEU A 39 -7.40 -16.13 15.39
C LEU A 39 -6.36 -17.07 14.75
N ASP A 40 -6.65 -17.50 13.53
CA ASP A 40 -5.68 -18.10 12.62
C ASP A 40 -4.84 -17.00 11.96
N ILE A 41 -3.62 -16.82 12.46
CA ILE A 41 -2.73 -15.77 11.97
C ILE A 41 -2.30 -16.02 10.52
N GLU A 42 -2.19 -17.27 10.05
CA GLU A 42 -1.75 -17.59 8.68
C GLU A 42 -2.76 -17.09 7.65
N LYS A 43 -4.05 -17.10 7.98
CA LYS A 43 -5.12 -16.55 7.13
C LYS A 43 -5.25 -15.03 7.25
N CYS A 44 -4.75 -14.44 8.33
CA CYS A 44 -4.92 -13.01 8.61
C CYS A 44 -4.18 -12.12 7.59
N GLN A 45 -4.95 -11.30 6.87
CA GLN A 45 -4.43 -10.33 5.91
C GLN A 45 -4.26 -8.93 6.53
N VAL A 46 -4.36 -8.81 7.85
CA VAL A 46 -4.14 -7.56 8.61
C VAL A 46 -5.01 -6.41 8.08
N CYS A 47 -6.25 -6.71 7.67
CA CYS A 47 -7.15 -5.72 7.06
C CYS A 47 -7.72 -4.73 8.09
N GLY A 48 -7.87 -5.15 9.35
CA GLY A 48 -8.36 -4.35 10.48
C GLY A 48 -9.89 -4.23 10.59
N ILE A 49 -10.66 -4.97 9.79
CA ILE A 49 -12.13 -4.92 9.83
C ILE A 49 -12.65 -5.46 11.17
N CYS A 50 -12.16 -6.62 11.61
CA CYS A 50 -12.53 -7.21 12.90
C CYS A 50 -12.14 -6.31 14.08
N PHE A 51 -10.94 -5.73 14.06
CA PHE A 51 -10.47 -4.74 15.04
C PHE A 51 -11.49 -3.60 15.21
N SER A 52 -11.87 -2.97 14.10
CA SER A 52 -12.82 -1.85 14.10
C SER A 52 -14.28 -2.23 14.36
N ALA A 53 -14.60 -3.53 14.42
CA ALA A 53 -15.96 -4.02 14.67
C ALA A 53 -16.11 -4.59 16.09
N CYS A 54 -15.01 -4.77 16.83
CA CYS A 54 -15.02 -5.42 18.13
C CYS A 54 -15.53 -4.45 19.21
N PRO A 55 -16.73 -4.65 19.79
CA PRO A 55 -17.27 -3.74 20.79
C PRO A 55 -16.48 -3.79 22.12
N SER A 56 -15.87 -4.93 22.43
CA SER A 56 -15.07 -5.15 23.63
C SER A 56 -13.60 -4.77 23.49
N SER A 57 -13.18 -4.26 22.31
CA SER A 57 -11.78 -3.91 22.02
C SER A 57 -10.77 -5.04 22.28
N SER A 58 -11.21 -6.30 22.21
CA SER A 58 -10.39 -7.49 22.48
C SER A 58 -9.42 -7.83 21.36
N ILE A 59 -9.54 -7.19 20.21
CA ILE A 59 -8.63 -7.37 19.09
C ILE A 59 -7.66 -6.20 19.10
N GLU A 60 -6.37 -6.50 19.10
CA GLU A 60 -5.29 -5.52 19.02
C GLU A 60 -4.62 -5.62 17.65
N ILE A 61 -4.31 -4.47 17.06
CA ILE A 61 -3.50 -4.36 15.84
C ILE A 61 -2.36 -3.38 16.09
N VAL A 62 -1.12 -3.76 15.81
CA VAL A 62 0.05 -2.88 16.02
C VAL A 62 0.04 -1.71 15.02
N TYR A 63 -0.32 -2.00 13.78
CA TYR A 63 -0.34 -1.04 12.68
C TYR A 63 -1.54 -0.10 12.75
N TYR A 64 -1.27 1.21 12.65
CA TYR A 64 -2.30 2.25 12.47
C TYR A 64 -3.38 2.26 13.57
N ARG A 65 -2.97 2.10 14.83
CA ARG A 65 -3.87 2.27 15.99
C ARG A 65 -4.52 3.65 15.96
N THR A 66 -5.79 3.71 16.36
CA THR A 66 -6.57 4.97 16.37
C THR A 66 -5.91 6.05 17.22
N ALA A 67 -5.23 5.70 18.31
CA ALA A 67 -4.46 6.64 19.14
C ALA A 67 -3.34 7.35 18.35
N ILE A 68 -2.54 6.59 17.58
CA ILE A 68 -1.45 7.12 16.74
C ILE A 68 -2.03 8.02 15.65
N LEU A 69 -3.10 7.57 14.98
CA LEU A 69 -3.76 8.36 13.93
C LEU A 69 -4.35 9.66 14.49
N SER A 70 -4.92 9.62 15.70
CA SER A 70 -5.48 10.81 16.35
C SER A 70 -4.40 11.81 16.71
N SER A 71 -3.31 11.34 17.32
CA SER A 71 -2.14 12.15 17.68
C SER A 71 -1.55 12.83 16.44
N TYR A 72 -1.48 12.11 15.32
CA TYR A 72 -1.04 12.67 14.04
C TYR A 72 -1.94 13.82 13.56
N ILE A 73 -3.27 13.64 13.60
CA ILE A 73 -4.23 14.69 13.21
C ILE A 73 -4.13 15.92 14.13
N GLU A 74 -4.09 15.68 15.44
CA GLU A 74 -3.99 16.72 16.47
C GLU A 74 -2.69 17.53 16.33
N LYS A 75 -1.58 16.90 15.94
CA LYS A 75 -0.30 17.56 15.67
C LYS A 75 -0.36 18.46 14.42
N MET A 76 -1.06 18.03 13.37
CA MET A 76 -1.11 18.76 12.10
C MET A 76 -2.01 20.01 12.15
N ARG A 77 -3.05 20.01 13.00
CA ARG A 77 -3.98 21.14 13.24
C ARG A 77 -4.55 21.75 11.95
N ARG A 78 -5.21 20.94 11.13
CA ARG A 78 -5.79 21.38 9.85
C ARG A 78 -7.29 21.14 9.79
N ASP A 79 -7.96 21.95 8.98
CA ASP A 79 -9.41 21.95 8.83
C ASP A 79 -9.94 20.76 8.02
N ASN A 80 -9.11 20.14 7.18
CA ASN A 80 -9.54 19.10 6.25
C ASN A 80 -8.69 17.83 6.43
N LEU A 81 -9.35 16.67 6.46
CA LEU A 81 -8.72 15.36 6.55
C LEU A 81 -9.15 14.48 5.38
N MET A 82 -8.18 13.90 4.69
CA MET A 82 -8.39 12.84 3.72
C MET A 82 -7.90 11.50 4.28
N LEU A 83 -8.80 10.53 4.34
CA LEU A 83 -8.48 9.15 4.67
C LEU A 83 -8.43 8.32 3.41
N ILE A 84 -7.22 8.04 2.94
CA ILE A 84 -6.99 7.45 1.62
C ILE A 84 -6.63 5.98 1.78
N CYS A 85 -7.38 5.07 1.18
CA CYS A 85 -6.98 3.67 1.12
C CYS A 85 -5.70 3.56 0.29
N LYS A 86 -4.71 2.77 0.73
CA LYS A 86 -3.48 2.52 -0.06
C LYS A 86 -3.75 1.99 -1.48
N GLY A 87 -4.87 1.28 -1.69
CA GLY A 87 -5.32 0.84 -3.02
C GLY A 87 -5.87 1.94 -3.93
N SER A 88 -5.96 3.16 -3.42
CA SER A 88 -6.34 4.38 -4.12
C SER A 88 -5.16 5.36 -4.08
N MET A 89 -5.09 6.23 -5.08
CA MET A 89 -4.25 7.43 -5.06
C MET A 89 -5.13 8.65 -5.27
N ILE A 90 -4.59 9.86 -5.30
CA ILE A 90 -5.36 11.02 -5.77
C ILE A 90 -4.48 11.69 -6.82
N LYS A 91 -4.95 11.73 -8.08
CA LYS A 91 -4.24 12.43 -9.18
C LYS A 91 -4.02 13.89 -8.81
N ASN A 92 -3.04 14.55 -9.43
CA ASN A 92 -2.98 16.02 -9.39
C ASN A 92 -4.26 16.65 -10.00
N GLN A 93 -4.78 16.10 -11.09
CA GLN A 93 -6.06 16.55 -11.68
C GLN A 93 -7.27 16.32 -10.76
N VAL A 94 -7.28 15.25 -9.97
CA VAL A 94 -8.33 14.98 -8.99
C VAL A 94 -8.13 15.85 -7.77
N LYS A 95 -6.89 16.11 -7.33
CA LYS A 95 -6.61 17.13 -6.32
C LYS A 95 -7.12 18.49 -6.77
N GLU A 96 -6.89 18.88 -8.03
CA GLU A 96 -7.43 20.11 -8.62
C GLU A 96 -8.96 20.10 -8.69
N ASN A 97 -9.57 18.99 -9.08
CA ASN A 97 -11.03 18.87 -9.11
C ASN A 97 -11.64 18.93 -7.70
N LEU A 98 -11.04 18.22 -6.73
CA LEU A 98 -11.42 18.27 -5.32
C LEU A 98 -11.17 19.66 -4.72
N LYS A 99 -10.11 20.37 -5.14
CA LYS A 99 -9.88 21.79 -4.81
C LYS A 99 -10.98 22.68 -5.35
N LYS A 100 -11.34 22.52 -6.63
CA LYS A 100 -12.43 23.28 -7.28
C LYS A 100 -13.78 23.09 -6.59
N HIS A 101 -14.04 21.90 -6.04
CA HIS A 101 -15.28 21.61 -5.29
C HIS A 101 -15.17 21.87 -3.78
N GLY A 102 -14.06 22.46 -3.30
CA GLY A 102 -13.85 22.77 -1.88
C GLY A 102 -13.78 21.54 -0.97
N ILE A 103 -13.36 20.39 -1.51
CA ILE A 103 -13.24 19.09 -0.85
C ILE A 103 -11.79 18.85 -0.36
N LEU A 104 -10.81 19.37 -1.10
CA LEU A 104 -9.38 19.36 -0.75
C LEU A 104 -8.85 20.80 -0.80
N ASP A 105 -7.93 21.17 0.07
CA ASP A 105 -7.07 22.34 -0.08
C ASP A 105 -5.59 21.98 0.15
N ASP A 106 -4.69 22.94 -0.09
CA ASP A 106 -3.24 22.75 0.13
C ASP A 106 -2.86 22.50 1.59
N ASN A 107 -3.79 22.74 2.52
CA ASN A 107 -3.61 22.54 3.95
C ASN A 107 -4.24 21.23 4.45
N SER A 108 -4.79 20.39 3.58
CA SER A 108 -5.49 19.17 3.97
C SER A 108 -4.51 18.09 4.47
N ILE A 109 -4.85 17.45 5.59
CA ILE A 109 -4.13 16.27 6.09
C ILE A 109 -4.42 15.11 5.16
N GLN A 110 -3.39 14.56 4.51
CA GLN A 110 -3.51 13.34 3.71
C GLN A 110 -2.99 12.16 4.52
N LEU A 111 -3.92 11.32 4.99
CA LEU A 111 -3.64 10.16 5.81
C LEU A 111 -3.90 8.89 5.00
N ARG A 112 -2.83 8.24 4.50
CA ARG A 112 -2.96 6.98 3.77
C ARG A 112 -2.98 5.82 4.75
N VAL A 113 -4.03 5.02 4.69
CA VAL A 113 -4.22 3.84 5.55
C VAL A 113 -4.33 2.58 4.69
N PRO A 114 -3.86 1.41 5.16
CA PRO A 114 -3.94 0.21 4.32
C PRO A 114 -5.37 -0.13 3.91
N CYS A 115 -6.35 0.12 4.78
CA CYS A 115 -7.77 -0.08 4.48
C CYS A 115 -8.62 0.98 5.17
N VAL A 116 -9.56 1.61 4.47
CA VAL A 116 -10.54 2.50 5.13
C VAL A 116 -11.54 1.73 5.98
N GLY A 117 -11.77 0.45 5.70
CA GLY A 117 -12.65 -0.43 6.50
C GLY A 117 -12.12 -0.75 7.90
N ARG A 118 -10.86 -0.39 8.21
CA ARG A 118 -10.35 -0.48 9.59
C ARG A 118 -10.64 0.76 10.43
N ILE A 119 -11.15 1.81 9.81
CA ILE A 119 -11.40 3.07 10.50
C ILE A 119 -12.73 2.93 11.24
N PRO A 120 -12.72 2.98 12.59
CA PRO A 120 -13.94 2.87 13.36
C PRO A 120 -14.64 4.25 13.40
N PRO A 121 -15.98 4.32 13.52
CA PRO A 121 -16.72 5.60 13.52
C PRO A 121 -16.25 6.59 14.58
N GLU A 122 -15.82 6.10 15.74
CA GLU A 122 -15.33 6.88 16.87
C GLU A 122 -14.09 7.70 16.48
N PHE A 123 -13.25 7.17 15.59
CA PHE A 123 -12.09 7.90 15.08
C PHE A 123 -12.51 9.11 14.24
N LEU A 124 -13.55 8.97 13.41
CA LEU A 124 -14.07 10.07 12.59
C LEU A 124 -14.67 11.16 13.47
N LEU A 125 -15.43 10.77 14.49
CA LEU A 125 -15.96 11.71 15.50
C LEU A 125 -14.84 12.42 16.26
N LYS A 126 -13.79 11.69 16.66
CA LYS A 126 -12.63 12.28 17.33
C LYS A 126 -11.90 13.27 16.41
N ALA A 127 -11.73 12.95 15.12
CA ALA A 127 -11.14 13.88 14.16
C ALA A 127 -11.94 15.19 14.08
N LEU A 128 -13.28 15.11 13.98
CA LEU A 128 -14.14 16.30 14.01
C LEU A 128 -13.99 17.10 15.31
N LYS A 129 -13.96 16.40 16.45
CA LYS A 129 -13.74 17.02 17.77
C LYS A 129 -12.39 17.73 17.88
N SER A 130 -11.35 17.23 17.20
CA SER A 130 -10.01 17.83 17.18
C SER A 130 -9.91 19.09 16.30
N GLY A 131 -11.01 19.58 15.73
CA GLY A 131 -11.08 20.80 14.94
C GLY A 131 -11.12 20.58 13.42
N VAL A 132 -11.08 19.32 12.96
CA VAL A 132 -11.29 19.01 11.54
C VAL A 132 -12.74 19.33 11.17
N LYS A 133 -12.93 20.16 10.16
CA LYS A 133 -14.25 20.59 9.66
C LYS A 133 -14.80 19.66 8.59
N LYS A 134 -13.93 19.05 7.78
CA LYS A 134 -14.31 18.09 6.74
C LYS A 134 -13.42 16.85 6.75
N VAL A 135 -14.04 15.68 6.67
CA VAL A 135 -13.37 14.39 6.46
C VAL A 135 -13.85 13.77 5.16
N VAL A 136 -12.90 13.42 4.31
CA VAL A 136 -13.12 12.80 3.00
C VAL A 136 -12.48 11.41 3.02
N VAL A 137 -13.30 10.38 2.86
CA VAL A 137 -12.82 8.99 2.76
C VAL A 137 -12.63 8.64 1.29
N VAL A 138 -11.46 8.11 0.92
CA VAL A 138 -11.15 7.66 -0.43
C VAL A 138 -10.98 6.13 -0.43
N PRO A 139 -12.08 5.37 -0.56
CA PRO A 139 -12.05 3.91 -0.65
C PRO A 139 -11.61 3.43 -2.04
N CYS A 140 -11.22 2.15 -2.15
CA CYS A 140 -11.10 1.48 -3.45
C CYS A 140 -12.48 1.42 -4.16
N GLU A 141 -12.44 1.30 -5.48
CA GLU A 141 -13.61 1.23 -6.36
C GLU A 141 -14.26 -0.17 -6.39
N GLY A 142 -15.59 -0.22 -6.35
CA GLY A 142 -16.41 -1.43 -6.56
C GLY A 142 -15.91 -2.72 -5.89
N ASP A 143 -15.83 -3.75 -6.71
CA ASP A 143 -15.32 -5.10 -6.47
C ASP A 143 -13.79 -5.19 -6.39
N LYS A 144 -13.06 -4.11 -6.73
CA LYS A 144 -11.59 -4.04 -6.70
C LYS A 144 -11.00 -3.85 -5.30
N CYS A 145 -11.78 -4.11 -4.25
CA CYS A 145 -11.31 -3.98 -2.88
C CYS A 145 -10.22 -5.03 -2.59
N ARG A 146 -9.01 -4.57 -2.26
CA ARG A 146 -7.86 -5.46 -1.99
C ARG A 146 -7.99 -6.29 -0.72
N PHE A 147 -8.95 -5.95 0.14
CA PHE A 147 -9.33 -6.75 1.31
C PHE A 147 -10.74 -7.34 1.21
N LYS A 148 -11.26 -7.52 -0.01
CA LYS A 148 -12.60 -8.05 -0.35
C LYS A 148 -13.78 -7.19 0.10
N ALA A 149 -13.85 -6.81 1.38
CA ALA A 149 -14.98 -6.09 1.98
C ALA A 149 -14.65 -4.69 2.52
N GLY A 150 -13.36 -4.35 2.65
CA GLY A 150 -12.91 -3.15 3.36
C GLY A 150 -13.50 -1.82 2.89
N SER A 151 -13.60 -1.60 1.57
CA SER A 151 -14.19 -0.39 1.00
C SER A 151 -15.67 -0.25 1.38
N ASN A 152 -16.43 -1.33 1.23
CA ASN A 152 -17.86 -1.33 1.52
C ASN A 152 -18.11 -1.12 3.01
N VAL A 153 -17.37 -1.81 3.89
CA VAL A 153 -17.45 -1.61 5.35
C VAL A 153 -17.17 -0.15 5.72
N GLY A 154 -16.12 0.45 5.18
CA GLY A 154 -15.77 1.85 5.45
C GLY A 154 -16.85 2.83 5.00
N VAL A 155 -17.37 2.66 3.78
CA VAL A 155 -18.43 3.52 3.21
C VAL A 155 -19.74 3.38 3.97
N PHE A 156 -20.17 2.15 4.30
CA PHE A 156 -21.41 1.95 5.05
C PHE A 156 -21.35 2.59 6.44
N ARG A 157 -20.23 2.44 7.15
CA ARG A 157 -20.02 3.11 8.44
C ARG A 157 -20.08 4.63 8.33
N LEU A 158 -19.47 5.19 7.28
CA LEU A 158 -19.52 6.63 7.02
C LEU A 158 -20.96 7.12 6.80
N ILE A 159 -21.76 6.40 6.00
CA ILE A 159 -23.17 6.74 5.73
C ILE A 159 -24.01 6.65 7.00
N LEU A 160 -23.81 5.61 7.81
CA LEU A 160 -24.49 5.48 9.11
C LEU A 160 -24.13 6.65 10.04
N LEU A 161 -22.86 7.05 10.06
CA LEU A 161 -22.40 8.18 10.87
C LEU A 161 -22.98 9.51 10.36
N GLN A 162 -23.07 9.72 9.04
CA GLN A 162 -23.75 10.90 8.46
C GLN A 162 -25.21 10.99 8.91
N LYS A 163 -25.94 9.86 8.94
CA LYS A 163 -27.33 9.82 9.44
C LYS A 163 -27.41 10.19 10.92
N LEU A 164 -26.49 9.65 11.74
CA LEU A 164 -26.40 9.98 13.16
C LEU A 164 -26.12 11.48 13.38
N LEU A 165 -25.14 12.05 12.67
CA LEU A 165 -24.84 13.48 12.76
C LEU A 165 -26.07 14.34 12.45
N ARG A 166 -26.84 13.97 11.42
CA ARG A 166 -28.07 14.68 11.05
C ARG A 166 -29.12 14.62 12.17
N GLN A 167 -29.30 13.47 12.82
CA GLN A 167 -30.22 13.32 13.94
C GLN A 167 -29.81 14.15 15.16
N LEU A 168 -28.50 14.33 15.37
CA LEU A 168 -27.95 15.16 16.44
C LEU A 168 -27.92 16.66 16.11
N GLY A 169 -28.46 17.09 14.96
CA GLY A 169 -28.41 18.49 14.51
C GLY A 169 -27.00 18.97 14.11
N LEU A 170 -26.06 18.04 13.91
CA LEU A 170 -24.69 18.33 13.47
C LEU A 170 -24.58 18.32 11.95
N ASN A 171 -23.54 18.97 11.41
CA ASN A 171 -23.32 19.05 9.97
C ASN A 171 -22.95 17.66 9.37
N SER A 172 -23.94 16.94 8.85
CA SER A 172 -23.72 15.65 8.18
C SER A 172 -22.84 15.73 6.92
N ASN A 173 -22.73 16.91 6.28
CA ASN A 173 -21.87 17.13 5.12
C ASN A 173 -20.39 17.31 5.51
N ALA A 174 -20.07 17.33 6.81
CA ALA A 174 -18.70 17.28 7.30
C ALA A 174 -18.01 15.95 6.94
N LEU A 175 -18.78 14.90 6.63
CA LEU A 175 -18.27 13.60 6.20
C LEU A 175 -18.65 13.37 4.74
N SER A 176 -17.72 12.90 3.92
CA SER A 176 -17.99 12.55 2.52
C SER A 176 -17.04 11.45 2.04
N PHE A 177 -17.33 10.86 0.89
CA PHE A 177 -16.41 9.94 0.24
C PHE A 177 -16.33 10.18 -1.26
N VAL A 178 -15.18 9.88 -1.84
CA VAL A 178 -14.97 9.90 -3.29
C VAL A 178 -14.25 8.62 -3.68
N ARG A 179 -14.76 7.93 -4.70
CA ARG A 179 -14.10 6.74 -5.23
C ARG A 179 -13.12 7.16 -6.30
N TYR A 180 -11.88 6.77 -6.11
CA TYR A 180 -10.85 6.96 -7.11
C TYR A 180 -9.85 5.81 -7.05
N PHE A 181 -9.38 5.38 -8.21
CA PHE A 181 -8.60 4.16 -8.38
C PHE A 181 -7.39 4.39 -9.29
N ILE A 182 -6.27 3.75 -8.96
CA ILE A 182 -5.01 3.86 -9.73
C ILE A 182 -5.17 3.10 -11.05
N ARG A 183 -4.93 3.76 -12.19
CA ARG A 183 -5.03 3.14 -13.52
C ARG A 183 -3.76 3.36 -14.31
N ALA A 184 -3.40 2.39 -15.13
CA ALA A 184 -2.33 2.54 -16.10
C ALA A 184 -2.85 3.32 -17.32
N GLN A 185 -1.98 4.12 -17.92
CA GLN A 185 -2.26 4.91 -19.12
C GLN A 185 -1.22 4.61 -20.20
N ILE A 186 -1.66 4.57 -21.45
CA ILE A 186 -0.79 4.29 -22.61
C ILE A 186 -0.70 5.52 -23.49
N ASN A 187 0.53 5.97 -23.74
CA ASN A 187 0.83 6.90 -24.81
C ASN A 187 0.84 6.14 -26.14
N LYS A 188 -0.23 6.33 -26.94
CA LYS A 188 -0.40 5.65 -28.24
C LYS A 188 0.70 6.02 -29.26
N TYR A 189 1.28 7.21 -29.17
CA TYR A 189 2.34 7.66 -30.09
C TYR A 189 3.70 7.03 -29.79
N LYS A 190 3.94 6.62 -28.53
CA LYS A 190 5.15 5.87 -28.15
C LYS A 190 4.96 4.35 -28.28
N CYS A 191 3.72 3.86 -28.38
CA CYS A 191 3.43 2.44 -28.37
C CYS A 191 3.88 1.78 -29.69
N ILE A 192 4.76 0.77 -29.58
CA ILE A 192 5.26 0.01 -30.74
C ILE A 192 4.50 -1.30 -31.00
N GLY A 193 3.39 -1.56 -30.29
CA GLY A 193 2.53 -2.71 -30.57
C GLY A 193 3.07 -4.11 -30.18
N CYS A 194 4.16 -4.21 -29.42
CA CYS A 194 4.83 -5.49 -29.13
C CYS A 194 4.01 -6.54 -28.34
N GLY A 195 2.90 -6.17 -27.68
CA GLY A 195 2.04 -7.12 -26.96
C GLY A 195 2.47 -7.53 -25.55
N ASN A 196 3.71 -7.22 -25.09
CA ASN A 196 4.20 -7.63 -23.76
C ASN A 196 3.27 -7.22 -22.61
N CYS A 197 2.73 -6.00 -22.69
CA CYS A 197 1.81 -5.46 -21.68
C CYS A 197 0.48 -6.22 -21.62
N ALA A 198 -0.02 -6.72 -22.75
CA ALA A 198 -1.21 -7.56 -22.80
C ALA A 198 -0.93 -8.94 -22.19
N TYR A 199 0.21 -9.55 -22.55
CA TYR A 199 0.62 -10.85 -22.03
C TYR A 199 0.83 -10.86 -20.51
N ILE A 200 1.47 -9.84 -19.96
CA ILE A 200 1.81 -9.80 -18.52
C ILE A 200 0.63 -9.38 -17.63
N CYS A 201 -0.47 -8.85 -18.19
CA CYS A 201 -1.52 -8.23 -17.41
C CYS A 201 -2.33 -9.28 -16.62
N PRO A 202 -2.25 -9.32 -15.27
CA PRO A 202 -2.99 -10.32 -14.49
C PRO A 202 -4.51 -10.13 -14.59
N GLY A 203 -4.97 -8.90 -14.80
CA GLY A 203 -6.39 -8.58 -14.94
C GLY A 203 -6.93 -8.67 -16.37
N ASN A 204 -6.15 -9.13 -17.34
CA ASN A 204 -6.53 -9.17 -18.76
C ASN A 204 -7.10 -7.82 -19.29
N ALA A 205 -6.61 -6.71 -18.74
CA ALA A 205 -7.14 -5.38 -19.00
C ALA A 205 -6.61 -4.76 -20.29
N ILE A 206 -5.61 -5.36 -20.93
CA ILE A 206 -4.90 -4.77 -22.07
C ILE A 206 -5.05 -5.66 -23.30
N LYS A 207 -5.41 -5.06 -24.43
CA LYS A 207 -5.48 -5.72 -25.74
C LYS A 207 -4.69 -4.92 -26.79
N ILE A 208 -4.19 -5.59 -27.81
CA ILE A 208 -3.66 -4.94 -29.01
C ILE A 208 -4.82 -4.76 -29.99
N VAL A 209 -5.06 -3.53 -30.42
CA VAL A 209 -6.15 -3.15 -31.33
C VAL A 209 -5.59 -2.48 -32.58
N SER A 210 -6.31 -2.55 -33.70
CA SER A 210 -5.93 -1.89 -34.95
C SER A 210 -5.69 -0.38 -34.74
N PRO A 211 -4.59 0.21 -35.28
CA PRO A 211 -3.63 -0.33 -36.24
C PRO A 211 -2.42 -1.06 -35.61
N GLY A 212 -2.54 -1.60 -34.40
CA GLY A 212 -1.49 -2.36 -33.70
C GLY A 212 -1.05 -1.73 -32.37
N VAL A 213 -1.83 -0.82 -31.78
CA VAL A 213 -1.49 -0.18 -30.50
C VAL A 213 -2.19 -0.86 -29.33
N ALA A 214 -1.55 -0.81 -28.16
CA ALA A 214 -2.16 -1.32 -26.93
C ALA A 214 -3.27 -0.37 -26.45
N GLN A 215 -4.38 -0.96 -26.01
CA GLN A 215 -5.52 -0.28 -25.39
C GLN A 215 -5.84 -0.93 -24.05
N ILE A 216 -6.12 -0.11 -23.03
CA ILE A 216 -6.47 -0.55 -21.69
C ILE A 216 -7.98 -0.37 -21.47
N ASN A 217 -8.63 -1.43 -20.99
CA ASN A 217 -9.92 -1.33 -20.34
C ASN A 217 -9.70 -0.86 -18.90
N GLU A 218 -10.08 0.38 -18.62
CA GLU A 218 -9.92 1.03 -17.31
C GLU A 218 -10.70 0.32 -16.19
N ASP A 219 -11.85 -0.27 -16.52
CA ASP A 219 -12.69 -0.98 -15.56
C ASP A 219 -12.09 -2.34 -15.18
N ALA A 220 -11.35 -2.98 -16.09
CA ALA A 220 -10.59 -4.19 -15.79
C ALA A 220 -9.21 -3.91 -15.17
N CYS A 221 -8.70 -2.69 -15.28
CA CYS A 221 -7.37 -2.34 -14.78
C CYS A 221 -7.31 -2.48 -13.26
N LEU A 222 -6.37 -3.29 -12.78
CA LEU A 222 -6.12 -3.48 -11.36
C LEU A 222 -5.10 -2.49 -10.79
N GLY A 223 -4.42 -1.70 -11.61
CA GLY A 223 -3.45 -0.71 -11.12
C GLY A 223 -2.16 -1.29 -10.52
N CYS A 224 -1.76 -2.51 -10.89
CA CYS A 224 -0.56 -3.17 -10.34
C CYS A 224 0.77 -2.70 -10.97
N GLY A 225 0.74 -2.07 -12.14
CA GLY A 225 1.95 -1.60 -12.83
C GLY A 225 2.77 -2.69 -13.55
N ALA A 226 2.33 -3.95 -13.62
CA ALA A 226 3.05 -5.00 -14.35
C ALA A 226 3.32 -4.67 -15.82
N CYS A 227 2.40 -3.94 -16.47
CA CYS A 227 2.58 -3.49 -17.86
C CYS A 227 3.67 -2.42 -18.01
N VAL A 228 3.91 -1.60 -16.98
CA VAL A 228 4.95 -0.56 -16.98
C VAL A 228 6.33 -1.22 -17.00
N SER A 229 6.51 -2.33 -16.29
CA SER A 229 7.82 -2.98 -16.16
C SER A 229 8.29 -3.73 -17.41
N VAL A 230 7.40 -4.01 -18.36
CA VAL A 230 7.71 -4.76 -19.57
C VAL A 230 7.60 -3.94 -20.86
N CYS A 231 7.31 -2.63 -20.76
CA CYS A 231 7.15 -1.79 -21.94
C CYS A 231 8.52 -1.29 -22.45
N PRO A 232 9.06 -1.82 -23.57
CA PRO A 232 10.36 -1.41 -24.06
C PRO A 232 10.39 0.05 -24.56
N ALA A 233 9.24 0.57 -25.00
CA ALA A 233 9.11 1.94 -25.50
C ALA A 233 8.78 2.97 -24.40
N LEU A 234 8.71 2.55 -23.12
CA LEU A 234 8.30 3.39 -22.00
C LEU A 234 7.01 4.18 -22.27
N ALA A 235 6.08 3.53 -22.99
CA ALA A 235 4.82 4.13 -23.44
C ALA A 235 3.72 4.04 -22.38
N ILE A 236 3.94 3.29 -21.29
CA ILE A 236 2.93 3.03 -20.26
C ILE A 236 3.37 3.64 -18.94
N ASN A 237 2.49 4.42 -18.34
CA ASN A 237 2.67 4.99 -17.01
C ASN A 237 1.59 4.50 -16.06
N LEU A 238 1.96 4.33 -14.79
CA LEU A 238 1.01 4.13 -13.70
C LEU A 238 0.93 5.40 -12.89
N GLU A 239 -0.29 5.86 -12.66
CA GLU A 239 -0.54 7.14 -12.03
C GLU A 239 0.00 7.25 -10.60
N GLY A 240 0.77 8.31 -10.32
CA GLY A 240 1.47 8.52 -9.05
C GLY A 240 2.72 7.64 -8.86
N PHE A 241 3.05 6.84 -9.87
CA PHE A 241 4.20 5.95 -9.94
C PHE A 241 4.79 5.95 -11.36
N GLU A 242 4.82 7.13 -11.98
CA GLU A 242 5.43 7.34 -13.28
C GLU A 242 6.93 7.02 -13.23
N ASN A 243 7.49 6.49 -14.33
CA ASN A 243 8.90 6.11 -14.38
C ASN A 243 9.81 7.28 -13.97
N ASP A 244 9.56 8.47 -14.53
CA ASP A 244 10.37 9.66 -14.27
C ASP A 244 10.33 10.06 -12.79
N LEU A 245 9.16 9.99 -12.15
CA LEU A 245 9.00 10.31 -10.73
C LEU A 245 9.79 9.35 -9.84
N ILE A 246 9.75 8.05 -10.14
CA ILE A 246 10.50 7.03 -9.38
C ILE A 246 12.00 7.24 -9.58
N LEU A 247 12.46 7.43 -10.82
CA LEU A 247 13.87 7.65 -11.14
C LEU A 247 14.42 8.93 -10.48
N GLU A 248 13.65 10.02 -10.51
CA GLU A 248 14.00 11.27 -9.85
C GLU A 248 14.07 11.09 -8.33
N THR A 249 13.13 10.32 -7.75
CA THR A 249 13.12 10.02 -6.31
C THR A 249 14.35 9.23 -5.90
N ILE A 250 14.80 8.26 -6.70
CA ILE A 250 16.05 7.52 -6.45
C ILE A 250 17.24 8.48 -6.48
N SER A 251 17.33 9.35 -7.49
CA SER A 251 18.43 10.32 -7.63
C SER A 251 18.51 11.35 -6.50
N LYS A 252 17.37 11.77 -5.96
CA LYS A 252 17.32 12.72 -4.83
C LYS A 252 18.01 12.21 -3.58
N HIS A 253 18.23 10.90 -3.44
CA HIS A 253 18.89 10.31 -2.28
C HIS A 253 20.43 10.25 -2.40
N ARG A 254 21.01 10.62 -3.55
CA ARG A 254 22.47 10.62 -3.74
C ARG A 254 23.25 11.37 -2.64
N PRO A 255 22.83 12.55 -2.15
CA PRO A 255 23.53 13.22 -1.05
C PRO A 255 23.54 12.40 0.24
N LEU A 256 22.41 11.79 0.59
CA LEU A 256 22.28 10.93 1.78
C LEU A 256 23.15 9.68 1.64
N ILE A 257 23.16 9.05 0.46
CA ILE A 257 24.02 7.89 0.18
C ILE A 257 25.49 8.25 0.39
N ASN A 258 25.93 9.39 -0.14
CA ASN A 258 27.31 9.85 0.04
C ASN A 258 27.65 10.10 1.51
N GLU A 259 26.74 10.71 2.27
CA GLU A 259 26.93 10.95 3.71
C GLU A 259 27.09 9.64 4.50
N GLU A 260 26.22 8.66 4.25
CA GLU A 260 26.30 7.35 4.91
C GLU A 260 27.57 6.58 4.51
N LYS A 261 28.01 6.71 3.25
CA LYS A 261 29.29 6.14 2.79
C LYS A 261 30.50 6.77 3.49
N VAL A 262 30.49 8.08 3.74
CA VAL A 262 31.57 8.76 4.49
C VAL A 262 31.63 8.26 5.94
N LYS A 263 30.47 7.97 6.56
CA LYS A 263 30.42 7.42 7.93
C LYS A 263 31.00 6.01 8.03
N LYS A 264 31.16 5.28 6.91
CA LYS A 264 31.69 3.91 6.83
C LYS A 264 31.04 2.91 7.80
N LYS A 265 29.74 3.08 8.06
CA LYS A 265 28.98 2.25 9.02
C LYS A 265 28.42 0.95 8.43
N GLY A 266 28.53 0.76 7.12
CA GLY A 266 28.02 -0.41 6.42
C GLY A 266 27.57 -0.08 5.00
N PRO A 267 27.04 -1.07 4.26
CA PRO A 267 26.52 -0.86 2.91
C PRO A 267 25.22 -0.06 2.94
N VAL A 268 25.00 0.85 1.99
CA VAL A 268 23.76 1.61 1.85
C VAL A 268 22.76 0.85 0.97
N ILE A 269 21.57 0.54 1.50
CA ILE A 269 20.59 -0.34 0.85
C ILE A 269 19.39 0.44 0.33
N ALA A 270 18.95 0.13 -0.90
CA ALA A 270 17.64 0.52 -1.39
C ALA A 270 16.64 -0.63 -1.16
N VAL A 271 15.51 -0.35 -0.50
CA VAL A 271 14.43 -1.33 -0.31
C VAL A 271 13.19 -0.88 -1.08
N PHE A 272 12.91 -1.53 -2.21
CA PHE A 272 11.65 -1.36 -2.92
C PHE A 272 10.60 -2.29 -2.33
N TYR A 273 9.57 -1.77 -1.68
CA TYR A 273 8.57 -2.61 -1.02
C TYR A 273 7.17 -2.42 -1.60
N CYS A 274 6.47 -3.54 -1.80
CA CYS A 274 5.05 -3.53 -2.13
C CYS A 274 4.27 -2.93 -0.95
N GLN A 275 3.41 -1.95 -1.23
CA GLN A 275 2.60 -1.25 -0.22
C GLN A 275 1.68 -2.16 0.63
N TRP A 276 1.47 -3.41 0.20
CA TRP A 276 0.68 -4.44 0.88
C TRP A 276 1.52 -5.46 1.66
N ALA A 277 2.84 -5.48 1.43
CA ALA A 277 3.78 -6.37 2.11
C ALA A 277 4.31 -5.74 3.41
N ASN A 278 4.40 -4.40 3.47
CA ASN A 278 4.81 -3.66 4.65
C ASN A 278 3.92 -2.44 4.92
N PHE A 279 3.64 -2.18 6.20
CA PHE A 279 2.80 -1.07 6.67
C PHE A 279 3.61 -0.14 7.58
N PRO A 280 4.44 0.77 7.02
CA PRO A 280 5.19 1.72 7.84
C PRO A 280 4.24 2.69 8.56
N THR A 281 4.79 3.47 9.49
CA THR A 281 4.02 4.46 10.25
C THR A 281 3.39 5.53 9.34
N PRO A 282 2.29 6.18 9.75
CA PRO A 282 1.57 7.12 8.89
C PRO A 282 2.32 8.39 8.50
N ASP A 283 3.50 8.66 9.05
CA ASP A 283 4.38 9.75 8.64
C ASP A 283 5.36 9.35 7.52
N LYS A 284 5.49 8.04 7.26
CA LYS A 284 6.41 7.46 6.28
C LYS A 284 5.65 7.06 5.03
N TYR A 285 5.58 7.98 4.07
CA TYR A 285 4.92 7.78 2.77
C TYR A 285 5.92 7.82 1.62
N PHE A 286 5.67 6.97 0.61
CA PHE A 286 6.39 6.89 -0.67
C PHE A 286 7.88 6.59 -0.56
N THR A 287 8.64 7.38 0.17
CA THR A 287 10.05 7.18 0.41
C THR A 287 10.43 7.71 1.79
N TYR A 288 11.31 6.99 2.47
CA TYR A 288 11.88 7.39 3.76
C TYR A 288 13.20 6.67 3.99
N ALA A 289 14.05 7.20 4.87
CA ALA A 289 15.31 6.57 5.24
C ALA A 289 15.34 6.22 6.73
N GLU A 290 15.94 5.09 7.07
CA GLU A 290 16.26 4.66 8.43
C GLU A 290 17.68 4.09 8.41
N GLU A 291 18.59 4.70 9.17
CA GLU A 291 20.00 4.31 9.20
C GLU A 291 20.59 4.28 7.77
N ASN A 292 21.22 3.18 7.37
CA ASN A 292 21.82 2.95 6.06
C ASN A 292 20.81 2.39 5.03
N VAL A 293 19.50 2.50 5.27
CA VAL A 293 18.47 1.91 4.42
C VAL A 293 17.50 2.99 3.93
N VAL A 294 17.30 3.05 2.61
CA VAL A 294 16.32 3.94 1.96
C VAL A 294 15.19 3.10 1.39
N PHE A 295 13.97 3.39 1.81
CA PHE A 295 12.77 2.68 1.42
C PHE A 295 12.06 3.41 0.28
N PHE A 296 11.55 2.65 -0.68
CA PHE A 296 10.76 3.10 -1.82
C PHE A 296 9.47 2.28 -1.90
N GLU A 297 8.34 2.88 -1.57
CA GLU A 297 7.03 2.26 -1.70
C GLU A 297 6.65 2.15 -3.17
N VAL A 298 6.22 0.96 -3.59
CA VAL A 298 5.60 0.72 -4.89
C VAL A 298 4.21 0.10 -4.73
N PRO A 299 3.28 0.33 -5.68
CA PRO A 299 1.91 -0.14 -5.56
C PRO A 299 1.83 -1.67 -5.60
N CYS A 300 2.74 -2.29 -6.33
CA CYS A 300 3.01 -3.72 -6.35
C CYS A 300 4.47 -3.94 -6.75
N SER A 301 5.09 -5.03 -6.29
CA SER A 301 6.44 -5.41 -6.72
C SER A 301 6.54 -5.68 -8.23
N SER A 302 5.43 -5.97 -8.92
CA SER A 302 5.43 -6.20 -10.38
C SER A 302 5.82 -4.98 -11.21
N ILE A 303 5.75 -3.77 -10.65
CA ILE A 303 6.16 -2.54 -11.35
C ILE A 303 7.68 -2.40 -11.43
N ILE A 304 8.41 -3.13 -10.57
CA ILE A 304 9.86 -3.05 -10.53
C ILE A 304 10.41 -3.52 -11.88
N ASN A 305 11.15 -2.61 -12.51
CA ASN A 305 11.74 -2.80 -13.82
C ASN A 305 13.25 -2.62 -13.73
N PRO A 306 14.01 -3.09 -14.74
CA PRO A 306 15.46 -2.97 -14.73
C PRO A 306 15.99 -1.55 -14.59
N LEU A 307 15.30 -0.53 -15.12
CA LEU A 307 15.75 0.86 -15.04
C LEU A 307 15.81 1.38 -13.61
N TYR A 308 14.86 1.02 -12.74
CA TYR A 308 14.88 1.44 -11.34
C TYR A 308 16.09 0.87 -10.59
N ILE A 309 16.37 -0.42 -10.83
CA ILE A 309 17.49 -1.13 -10.21
C ILE A 309 18.82 -0.57 -10.69
N LEU A 310 18.98 -0.41 -12.01
CA LEU A 310 20.19 0.17 -12.59
C LEU A 310 20.40 1.62 -12.16
N ARG A 311 19.32 2.41 -12.05
CA ARG A 311 19.40 3.77 -11.52
C ARG A 311 19.85 3.79 -10.06
N ALA A 312 19.32 2.90 -9.22
CA ALA A 312 19.74 2.80 -7.83
C ALA A 312 21.24 2.45 -7.70
N PHE A 313 21.74 1.48 -8.47
CA PHE A 313 23.18 1.21 -8.50
C PHE A 313 23.98 2.42 -9.00
N TYR A 314 23.52 3.09 -10.05
CA TYR A 314 24.17 4.29 -10.60
C TYR A 314 24.27 5.45 -9.59
N GLU A 315 23.26 5.61 -8.73
CA GLU A 315 23.28 6.64 -7.67
C GLU A 315 24.10 6.23 -6.44
N GLY A 316 24.59 4.98 -6.41
CA GLY A 316 25.57 4.52 -5.45
C GLY A 316 25.01 3.64 -4.33
N PHE A 317 23.81 3.07 -4.45
CA PHE A 317 23.37 2.02 -3.51
C PHE A 317 24.27 0.78 -3.62
N ASP A 318 24.66 0.20 -2.48
CA ASP A 318 25.55 -0.96 -2.40
C ASP A 318 24.78 -2.28 -2.55
N GLY A 319 23.49 -2.27 -2.24
CA GLY A 319 22.58 -3.40 -2.43
C GLY A 319 21.14 -2.94 -2.59
N ILE A 320 20.34 -3.75 -3.29
CA ILE A 320 18.94 -3.47 -3.58
C ILE A 320 18.10 -4.69 -3.19
N LEU A 321 17.14 -4.48 -2.29
CA LEU A 321 16.20 -5.49 -1.84
C LEU A 321 14.80 -5.15 -2.35
N VAL A 322 14.13 -6.11 -2.97
CA VAL A 322 12.73 -6.00 -3.37
C VAL A 322 11.86 -6.80 -2.40
N ALA A 323 11.01 -6.13 -1.63
CA ALA A 323 10.10 -6.78 -0.70
C ALA A 323 8.71 -6.97 -1.34
N ALA A 324 8.37 -8.20 -1.67
CA ALA A 324 7.08 -8.59 -2.24
C ALA A 324 6.17 -9.24 -1.19
N CYS A 325 4.87 -9.31 -1.49
CA CYS A 325 3.92 -10.05 -0.65
C CYS A 325 4.28 -11.55 -0.64
N LYS A 326 4.11 -12.23 0.50
CA LYS A 326 4.21 -13.69 0.64
C LYS A 326 3.53 -14.40 -0.53
N LYS A 327 4.15 -15.47 -1.03
CA LYS A 327 3.59 -16.30 -2.12
C LYS A 327 2.17 -16.74 -1.73
N SER A 328 1.24 -16.79 -2.70
CA SER A 328 -0.21 -16.98 -2.53
C SER A 328 -1.02 -15.81 -1.93
N GLU A 329 -0.39 -14.71 -1.50
CA GLU A 329 -1.10 -13.59 -0.84
C GLU A 329 -1.14 -12.29 -1.64
N CYS A 330 -0.69 -12.35 -2.89
CA CYS A 330 -0.61 -11.19 -3.75
C CYS A 330 -2.00 -10.54 -3.91
N LYS A 331 -2.09 -9.22 -3.66
CA LYS A 331 -3.34 -8.45 -3.83
C LYS A 331 -3.74 -8.25 -5.30
N PHE A 332 -2.89 -8.69 -6.23
CA PHE A 332 -3.05 -8.61 -7.67
C PHE A 332 -2.83 -9.98 -8.34
N GLU A 333 -3.03 -11.07 -7.57
CA GLU A 333 -2.91 -12.47 -7.99
C GLU A 333 -1.47 -12.89 -8.33
N LYS A 334 -0.88 -12.36 -9.40
CA LYS A 334 0.43 -12.80 -9.94
C LYS A 334 1.55 -11.77 -9.79
N GLY A 335 1.30 -10.65 -9.12
CA GLY A 335 2.25 -9.53 -9.10
C GLY A 335 3.61 -9.85 -8.45
N ASN A 336 3.63 -10.66 -7.40
CA ASN A 336 4.88 -11.10 -6.77
C ASN A 336 5.64 -12.13 -7.62
N GLU A 337 4.96 -13.05 -8.29
CA GLU A 337 5.55 -14.01 -9.22
C GLU A 337 6.16 -13.32 -10.45
N ILE A 338 5.49 -12.30 -10.98
CA ILE A 338 6.00 -11.46 -12.07
C ILE A 338 7.31 -10.78 -11.62
N ALA A 339 7.30 -10.17 -10.43
CA ALA A 339 8.49 -9.54 -9.86
C ALA A 339 9.64 -10.55 -9.68
N GLU A 340 9.36 -11.73 -9.13
CA GLU A 340 10.37 -12.79 -8.93
C GLU A 340 11.05 -13.18 -10.24
N LYS A 341 10.27 -13.36 -11.31
CA LYS A 341 10.80 -13.69 -12.65
C LYS A 341 11.65 -12.56 -13.21
N HIS A 342 11.19 -11.30 -13.09
CA HIS A 342 11.95 -10.15 -13.57
C HIS A 342 13.26 -9.96 -12.80
N ILE A 343 13.23 -10.09 -11.48
CA ILE A 343 14.43 -9.98 -10.64
C ILE A 343 15.40 -11.11 -10.93
N LYS A 344 14.92 -12.34 -11.11
CA LYS A 344 15.79 -13.47 -11.52
C LYS A 344 16.48 -13.19 -12.85
N ALA A 345 15.73 -12.79 -13.88
CA ALA A 345 16.29 -12.45 -15.18
C ALA A 345 17.31 -11.29 -15.10
N LEU A 346 17.05 -10.30 -14.24
CA LEU A 346 17.98 -9.20 -14.03
C LEU A 346 19.24 -9.63 -13.28
N LYS A 347 19.13 -10.53 -12.29
CA LYS A 347 20.31 -11.11 -11.60
C LYS A 347 21.22 -11.85 -12.59
N ASP A 348 20.65 -12.58 -13.54
CA ASP A 348 21.42 -13.27 -14.59
C ASP A 348 22.23 -12.28 -15.46
N LEU A 349 21.67 -11.09 -15.74
CA LEU A 349 22.38 -10.00 -16.44
C LEU A 349 23.45 -9.35 -15.54
N LEU A 350 23.11 -9.07 -14.28
CA LEU A 350 24.02 -8.44 -13.32
C LEU A 350 25.23 -9.32 -12.97
N LYS A 351 25.12 -10.64 -13.14
CA LYS A 351 26.23 -11.58 -13.02
C LYS A 351 27.39 -11.25 -13.96
N GLN A 352 27.12 -10.67 -15.12
CA GLN A 352 28.15 -10.28 -16.08
C GLN A 352 29.04 -9.14 -15.55
N ILE A 353 28.58 -8.42 -14.53
CA ILE A 353 29.29 -7.30 -13.88
C ILE A 353 29.49 -7.52 -12.37
N ASN A 354 29.34 -8.75 -11.89
CA ASN A 354 29.51 -9.16 -10.49
C ASN A 354 28.62 -8.39 -9.48
N LEU A 355 27.37 -8.09 -9.86
CA LEU A 355 26.38 -7.42 -9.01
C LEU A 355 25.18 -8.30 -8.64
N GLU A 356 25.19 -9.59 -9.00
CA GLU A 356 24.07 -10.51 -8.81
C GLU A 356 23.68 -10.72 -7.33
N ASP A 357 24.67 -10.71 -6.42
CA ASP A 357 24.44 -10.85 -4.98
C ASP A 357 23.98 -9.55 -4.31
N ARG A 358 24.10 -8.43 -5.02
CA ARG A 358 23.66 -7.11 -4.58
C ARG A 358 22.22 -6.80 -4.98
N LEU A 359 21.52 -7.75 -5.60
CA LEU A 359 20.08 -7.66 -5.87
C LEU A 359 19.38 -8.90 -5.30
N GLU A 360 18.37 -8.70 -4.46
CA GLU A 360 17.57 -9.81 -3.93
C GLU A 360 16.08 -9.47 -3.88
N ILE A 361 15.24 -10.50 -3.91
CA ILE A 361 13.80 -10.39 -3.65
C ILE A 361 13.43 -11.23 -2.43
N CYS A 362 12.69 -10.66 -1.50
CA CYS A 362 12.14 -11.36 -0.34
C CYS A 362 10.61 -11.33 -0.35
N PHE A 363 10.01 -12.29 0.37
CA PHE A 363 8.56 -12.48 0.42
C PHE A 363 8.09 -12.39 1.87
N ILE A 364 7.47 -11.28 2.22
CA ILE A 364 7.09 -10.96 3.59
C ILE A 364 5.57 -10.81 3.73
N ALA A 365 5.09 -10.88 4.96
CA ALA A 365 3.71 -10.55 5.28
C ALA A 365 3.61 -9.60 6.47
N PRO A 366 2.74 -8.57 6.41
CA PRO A 366 2.61 -7.59 7.49
C PRO A 366 2.01 -8.18 8.78
N ARG A 367 1.62 -9.47 8.81
CA ARG A 367 1.18 -10.12 10.04
C ARG A 367 2.33 -10.48 10.98
N TYR A 368 3.54 -10.56 10.46
CA TYR A 368 4.76 -10.86 11.22
C TYR A 368 5.54 -9.57 11.43
N LEU A 369 5.63 -9.12 12.68
CA LEU A 369 6.39 -7.92 13.02
C LEU A 369 7.89 -8.20 12.86
N GLY A 370 8.61 -7.22 12.33
CA GLY A 370 10.06 -7.31 12.15
C GLY A 370 10.51 -8.13 10.93
N ASP A 371 9.61 -8.84 10.24
CA ASP A 371 9.93 -9.72 9.11
C ASP A 371 10.78 -9.01 8.04
N LEU A 372 10.38 -7.81 7.61
CA LEU A 372 11.16 -7.01 6.67
C LEU A 372 12.54 -6.62 7.25
N ASN A 373 12.61 -6.22 8.51
CA ASN A 373 13.86 -5.81 9.15
C ASN A 373 14.84 -6.98 9.25
N ASP A 374 14.33 -8.19 9.53
CA ASP A 374 15.14 -9.40 9.57
C ASP A 374 15.64 -9.78 8.17
N GLN A 375 14.80 -9.67 7.13
CA GLN A 375 15.24 -9.85 5.74
C GLN A 375 16.30 -8.82 5.31
N ILE A 376 16.17 -7.56 5.75
CA ILE A 376 17.17 -6.52 5.49
C ILE A 376 18.50 -6.87 6.16
N LYS A 377 18.49 -7.30 7.43
CA LYS A 377 19.72 -7.71 8.14
C LYS A 377 20.40 -8.88 7.44
N LEU A 378 19.65 -9.93 7.09
CA LEU A 378 20.18 -11.07 6.33
C LEU A 378 20.79 -10.64 5.00
N PHE A 379 20.15 -9.70 4.29
CA PHE A 379 20.66 -9.18 3.04
C PHE A 379 21.92 -8.33 3.23
N ILE A 380 21.96 -7.45 4.23
CA ILE A 380 23.15 -6.67 4.59
C ILE A 380 24.33 -7.59 4.90
N ASP A 381 24.11 -8.65 5.68
CA ASP A 381 25.17 -9.59 6.05
C ASP A 381 25.66 -10.43 4.85
N LYS A 382 24.82 -10.61 3.82
CA LYS A 382 25.21 -11.27 2.56
C LYS A 382 26.13 -10.41 1.69
N ILE A 383 25.98 -9.08 1.73
CA ILE A 383 26.72 -8.15 0.84
C ILE A 383 27.93 -7.46 1.49
N LYS A 384 28.08 -7.60 2.81
CA LYS A 384 29.31 -7.24 3.54
C LYS A 384 30.43 -8.19 3.10
#